data_AF-A0A950G060-F1
#
_entry.id   AF-A0A950G060-F1
#
_cell.length_a   1.000
_cell.length_b   1.000
_cell.length_c   1.000
_cell.angle_alpha   90.00
_cell.angle_beta   90.00
_cell.angle_gamma   90.00
#
_symmetry.space_group_name_H-M   'P 1'
#
loop_
_entity.id
_entity.type
_entity.pdbx_description
1 polymer ?
#
loop_
_entity_poly.entity_id
_entity_poly.type
_entity_poly.pdbx_seq_one_letter_code
_entity_poly.pdbx_strand_id
1 'polypeptide(L)'
;MSADNSTAATITPAPEKLTKKALTADHPTWCPGCGDFAVLAAFYKVLERRQLPHENIVTLAGIGCSSRFPYFVNSHGAHFIHGRAVPLASGVSLARPDLHVFLFGGDGDGFSIGGNHLDHGARKNIRMTYVIMDNFVYGLTKKQTSPTSPIGYKSKTDPTGAIDQPVNPIKKLLAAGATFIARTHATQINHMI
;
A
#
# COMPACT_ATOMS: atom_id res chain seq x y z
N MET A 1 -3.03 -40.77 45.04
CA MET A 1 -2.21 -41.27 43.91
C MET A 1 -2.79 -40.66 42.65
N SER A 2 -1.93 -39.98 41.91
CA SER A 2 -2.26 -38.92 40.95
C SER A 2 -2.97 -39.43 39.71
N ALA A 3 -4.05 -38.74 39.32
CA ALA A 3 -4.62 -38.90 37.99
C ALA A 3 -3.70 -38.20 36.99
N ASP A 4 -3.09 -38.99 36.12
CA ASP A 4 -2.25 -38.56 35.02
C ASP A 4 -3.15 -37.91 33.95
N ASN A 5 -3.22 -36.58 33.98
CA ASN A 5 -3.97 -35.81 32.98
C ASN A 5 -2.98 -35.39 31.89
N SER A 6 -2.62 -36.34 31.02
CA SER A 6 -1.80 -36.04 29.84
C SER A 6 -2.61 -35.15 28.90
N THR A 7 -2.39 -33.84 28.99
CA THR A 7 -2.92 -32.87 28.03
C THR A 7 -2.37 -33.22 26.66
N ALA A 8 -3.22 -33.80 25.81
CA ALA A 8 -2.92 -34.01 24.41
C ALA A 8 -2.54 -32.66 23.80
N ALA A 9 -1.28 -32.51 23.41
CA ALA A 9 -0.81 -31.34 22.69
C ALA A 9 -1.66 -31.21 21.42
N THR A 10 -2.43 -30.12 21.32
CA THR A 10 -3.16 -29.76 20.12
C THR A 10 -2.15 -29.61 19.00
N ILE A 11 -2.06 -30.61 18.12
CA ILE A 11 -1.25 -30.58 16.93
C ILE A 11 -1.83 -29.48 16.04
N THR A 12 -1.24 -28.28 16.08
CA THR A 12 -1.59 -27.23 15.14
C THR A 12 -1.22 -27.76 13.75
N PRO A 13 -2.17 -27.87 12.81
CA PRO A 13 -1.83 -28.30 11.46
C PRO A 13 -0.77 -27.37 10.90
N ALA A 14 0.16 -27.94 10.12
CA ALA A 14 1.19 -27.15 9.45
C ALA A 14 0.53 -26.02 8.66
N PRO A 15 1.04 -24.78 8.73
CA PRO A 15 0.41 -23.65 8.07
C PRO A 15 0.29 -23.94 6.57
N GLU A 16 -0.94 -23.80 6.05
CA GLU A 16 -1.21 -24.02 4.62
C GLU A 16 -0.37 -23.04 3.80
N LYS A 17 0.24 -23.55 2.71
CA LYS A 17 1.10 -22.73 1.85
C LYS A 17 0.29 -21.56 1.30
N LEU A 18 0.82 -20.35 1.44
CA LEU A 18 0.18 -19.14 0.93
C LEU A 18 0.21 -19.15 -0.61
N THR A 19 -0.98 -19.12 -1.23
CA THR A 19 -1.17 -19.10 -2.68
C THR A 19 -1.91 -17.84 -3.10
N LYS A 20 -1.80 -17.46 -4.38
CA LYS A 20 -2.58 -16.36 -4.98
C LYS A 20 -4.08 -16.57 -4.78
N LYS A 21 -4.55 -17.82 -4.89
CA LYS A 21 -5.96 -18.16 -4.69
C LYS A 21 -6.39 -17.85 -3.26
N ALA A 22 -5.60 -18.23 -2.26
CA ALA A 22 -5.88 -17.92 -0.85
C ALA A 22 -5.83 -16.41 -0.56
N LEU A 23 -4.97 -15.67 -1.27
CA LEU A 23 -4.79 -14.23 -1.13
C LEU A 23 -5.81 -13.36 -1.87
N THR A 24 -6.59 -13.93 -2.80
CA THR A 24 -7.56 -13.15 -3.58
C THR A 24 -8.89 -13.07 -2.83
N ALA A 25 -9.43 -11.86 -2.66
CA ALA A 25 -10.74 -11.64 -2.04
C ALA A 25 -11.81 -11.25 -3.08
N ASP A 26 -11.84 -9.99 -3.52
CA ASP A 26 -12.83 -9.46 -4.47
C ASP A 26 -12.21 -9.15 -5.85
N HIS A 27 -13.07 -8.87 -6.84
CA HIS A 27 -12.69 -8.53 -8.20
C HIS A 27 -12.27 -7.06 -8.33
N PRO A 28 -11.06 -6.77 -8.86
CA PRO A 28 -10.63 -5.39 -9.04
C PRO A 28 -11.49 -4.63 -10.05
N THR A 29 -11.98 -3.45 -9.65
CA THR A 29 -12.87 -2.60 -10.44
C THR A 29 -12.14 -1.45 -11.12
N TRP A 30 -10.84 -1.58 -11.38
CA TRP A 30 -10.06 -0.56 -12.09
C TRP A 30 -10.36 -0.57 -13.58
N CYS A 31 -10.07 0.54 -14.27
CA CYS A 31 -10.25 0.64 -15.70
C CYS A 31 -9.37 -0.41 -16.44
N PRO A 32 -9.84 -0.97 -17.57
CA PRO A 32 -9.02 -1.83 -18.41
C PRO A 32 -7.69 -1.13 -18.79
N GLY A 33 -6.57 -1.82 -18.58
CA GLY A 33 -5.23 -1.27 -18.80
C GLY A 33 -4.65 -0.44 -17.65
N CYS A 34 -5.35 -0.31 -16.52
CA CYS A 34 -4.81 0.37 -15.34
C CYS A 34 -3.54 -0.32 -14.82
N GLY A 35 -2.51 0.47 -14.48
CA GLY A 35 -1.26 -0.05 -13.90
C GLY A 35 -1.43 -0.68 -12.52
N ASP A 36 -2.49 -0.35 -11.78
CA ASP A 36 -2.75 -0.89 -10.44
C ASP A 36 -2.94 -2.43 -10.47
N PHE A 37 -3.40 -3.01 -11.59
CA PHE A 37 -3.47 -4.46 -11.79
C PHE A 37 -2.10 -5.12 -11.71
N ALA A 38 -1.06 -4.48 -12.26
CA ALA A 38 0.31 -4.98 -12.21
C ALA A 38 0.85 -4.98 -10.77
N VAL A 39 0.56 -3.92 -10.01
CA VAL A 39 0.96 -3.80 -8.60
C VAL A 39 0.29 -4.91 -7.76
N LEU A 40 -1.00 -5.17 -7.98
CA LEU A 40 -1.72 -6.23 -7.29
C LEU A 40 -1.16 -7.62 -7.62
N ALA A 41 -0.90 -7.90 -8.90
CA ALA A 41 -0.30 -9.16 -9.33
C ALA A 41 1.11 -9.37 -8.75
N ALA A 42 1.92 -8.31 -8.72
CA ALA A 42 3.25 -8.33 -8.11
C ALA A 42 3.15 -8.60 -6.60
N PHE A 43 2.22 -7.94 -5.90
CA PHE A 43 2.03 -8.13 -4.47
C PHE A 43 1.66 -9.57 -4.10
N TYR A 44 0.75 -10.21 -4.84
CA TYR A 44 0.45 -11.63 -4.64
C TYR A 44 1.69 -12.50 -4.80
N LYS A 45 2.48 -12.27 -5.85
CA LYS A 45 3.69 -13.04 -6.13
C LYS A 45 4.77 -12.83 -5.06
N VAL A 46 4.89 -11.63 -4.50
CA VAL A 46 5.77 -11.36 -3.35
C VAL A 46 5.30 -12.17 -2.14
N LEU A 47 4.01 -12.12 -1.78
CA LEU A 47 3.50 -12.86 -0.63
C LEU A 47 3.64 -14.38 -0.80
N GLU A 48 3.36 -14.92 -1.98
CA GLU A 48 3.61 -16.33 -2.32
C GLU A 48 5.10 -16.71 -2.23
N ARG A 49 6.04 -15.80 -2.53
CA ARG A 49 7.48 -16.07 -2.37
C ARG A 49 7.92 -16.00 -0.92
N ARG A 50 7.35 -15.07 -0.15
CA ARG A 50 7.73 -14.80 1.23
C ARG A 50 7.10 -15.76 2.23
N GLN A 51 5.96 -16.38 1.89
CA GLN A 51 5.25 -17.34 2.75
C GLN A 51 5.06 -16.81 4.17
N LEU A 52 4.65 -15.53 4.28
CA LEU A 52 4.32 -14.92 5.56
C LEU A 52 3.07 -15.60 6.14
N PRO A 53 2.97 -15.77 7.47
CA PRO A 53 1.72 -16.21 8.09
C PRO A 53 0.59 -15.28 7.66
N HIS A 54 -0.50 -15.85 7.15
CA HIS A 54 -1.57 -15.10 6.49
C HIS A 54 -2.21 -14.11 7.47
N GLU A 55 -2.43 -14.56 8.70
CA GLU A 55 -2.95 -13.78 9.82
C GLU A 55 -2.07 -12.58 10.20
N ASN A 56 -0.78 -12.59 9.83
CA ASN A 56 0.16 -11.50 10.13
C ASN A 56 0.23 -10.44 9.03
N ILE A 57 -0.48 -10.60 7.92
CA ILE A 57 -0.47 -9.65 6.80
C ILE A 57 -1.58 -8.62 7.02
N VAL A 58 -1.20 -7.33 7.02
CA VAL A 58 -2.14 -6.22 7.13
C VAL A 58 -2.01 -5.31 5.91
N THR A 59 -3.12 -5.08 5.21
CA THR A 59 -3.21 -4.15 4.08
C THR A 59 -4.07 -2.95 4.42
N LEU A 60 -3.50 -1.76 4.37
CA LEU A 60 -4.17 -0.51 4.76
C LEU A 60 -4.16 0.47 3.58
N ALA A 61 -5.17 1.32 3.49
CA ALA A 61 -5.22 2.34 2.44
C ALA A 61 -5.97 3.61 2.84
N GLY A 62 -5.71 4.69 2.11
CA GLY A 62 -6.43 5.97 2.20
C GLY A 62 -7.65 6.00 1.29
N ILE A 63 -7.79 7.02 0.44
CA ILE A 63 -8.88 7.11 -0.56
C ILE A 63 -8.31 7.40 -1.95
N GLY A 64 -8.80 6.67 -2.97
CA GLY A 64 -8.39 6.79 -4.36
C GLY A 64 -8.62 5.48 -5.13
N CYS A 65 -8.37 5.47 -6.44
CA CYS A 65 -8.39 4.22 -7.22
C CYS A 65 -7.44 3.19 -6.60
N SER A 66 -6.20 3.62 -6.37
CA SER A 66 -5.16 2.86 -5.67
C SER A 66 -5.59 2.39 -4.28
N SER A 67 -6.44 3.13 -3.58
CA SER A 67 -6.82 2.81 -2.19
C SER A 67 -7.91 1.74 -2.08
N ARG A 68 -8.47 1.29 -3.21
CA ARG A 68 -9.31 0.09 -3.22
C ARG A 68 -8.53 -1.21 -3.01
N PHE A 69 -7.20 -1.14 -3.01
CA PHE A 69 -6.30 -2.30 -2.94
C PHE A 69 -6.63 -3.29 -1.82
N PRO A 70 -6.91 -2.87 -0.56
CA PRO A 70 -7.20 -3.82 0.52
C PRO A 70 -8.44 -4.68 0.27
N TYR A 71 -9.41 -4.25 -0.54
CA TYR A 71 -10.58 -5.07 -0.86
C TYR A 71 -10.25 -6.29 -1.72
N PHE A 72 -9.17 -6.22 -2.49
CA PHE A 72 -8.80 -7.28 -3.42
C PHE A 72 -7.93 -8.34 -2.76
N VAL A 73 -7.32 -8.02 -1.60
CA VAL A 73 -6.45 -8.92 -0.86
C VAL A 73 -7.19 -9.53 0.32
N ASN A 74 -7.33 -10.85 0.33
CA ASN A 74 -7.77 -11.58 1.52
C ASN A 74 -6.66 -11.48 2.58
N SER A 75 -6.82 -10.58 3.54
CA SER A 75 -5.90 -10.30 4.65
C SER A 75 -6.63 -9.45 5.69
N HIS A 76 -5.98 -9.14 6.82
CA HIS A 76 -6.48 -8.07 7.67
C HIS A 76 -6.39 -6.75 6.89
N GLY A 77 -7.55 -6.12 6.64
CA GLY A 77 -7.65 -4.98 5.73
C GLY A 77 -8.38 -3.80 6.34
N ALA A 78 -7.94 -2.57 6.06
CA ALA A 78 -8.75 -1.38 6.32
C ALA A 78 -8.61 -0.34 5.20
N HIS A 79 -9.76 0.13 4.72
CA HIS A 79 -9.89 1.28 3.83
C HIS A 79 -10.32 2.47 4.68
N PHE A 80 -9.40 3.42 4.87
CA PHE A 80 -9.56 4.51 5.83
C PHE A 80 -9.87 5.83 5.12
N ILE A 81 -9.80 6.95 5.85
CA ILE A 81 -10.09 8.26 5.29
C ILE A 81 -8.88 8.84 4.53
N HIS A 82 -9.17 9.74 3.59
CA HIS A 82 -8.20 10.27 2.63
C HIS A 82 -6.97 10.88 3.31
N GLY A 83 -5.78 10.42 2.93
CA GLY A 83 -4.49 10.85 3.46
C GLY A 83 -4.25 10.53 4.93
N ARG A 84 -5.03 9.65 5.55
CA ARG A 84 -4.84 9.23 6.96
C ARG A 84 -4.42 7.76 7.08
N ALA A 85 -4.01 7.14 5.98
CA ALA A 85 -3.50 5.78 5.99
C ALA A 85 -2.21 5.66 6.84
N VAL A 86 -1.27 6.60 6.70
CA VAL A 86 0.00 6.61 7.46
C VAL A 86 -0.18 6.66 8.98
N PRO A 87 -1.00 7.56 9.57
CA PRO A 87 -1.20 7.55 11.02
C PRO A 87 -1.90 6.27 11.51
N LEU A 88 -2.87 5.73 10.76
CA LEU A 88 -3.48 4.44 11.09
C LEU A 88 -2.44 3.30 11.09
N ALA A 89 -1.65 3.20 10.01
CA ALA A 89 -0.59 2.21 9.88
C ALA A 89 0.48 2.34 10.97
N SER A 90 0.77 3.57 11.39
CA SER A 90 1.68 3.82 12.51
C SER A 90 1.15 3.27 13.82
N GLY A 91 -0.14 3.49 14.12
CA GLY A 91 -0.79 2.90 15.29
C GLY A 91 -0.72 1.38 15.28
N VAL A 92 -1.07 0.75 14.15
CA VAL A 92 -1.01 -0.72 13.99
C VAL A 92 0.40 -1.24 14.17
N SER A 93 1.39 -0.67 13.47
CA SER A 93 2.78 -1.13 13.52
C SER A 93 3.40 -1.02 14.91
N LEU A 94 3.08 0.05 15.64
CA LEU A 94 3.56 0.27 17.01
C LEU A 94 2.87 -0.63 18.04
N ALA A 95 1.56 -0.86 17.89
CA ALA A 95 0.81 -1.71 18.81
C ALA A 95 1.06 -3.21 18.59
N ARG A 96 1.35 -3.61 17.34
CA ARG A 96 1.50 -5.00 16.91
C ARG A 96 2.76 -5.17 16.05
N PRO A 97 3.95 -5.20 16.69
CA PRO A 97 5.23 -5.30 15.98
C PRO A 97 5.45 -6.66 15.28
N ASP A 98 4.60 -7.65 15.54
CA ASP A 98 4.57 -8.95 14.88
C ASP A 98 3.92 -8.91 13.48
N LEU A 99 3.10 -7.90 13.19
CA LEU A 99 2.40 -7.78 11.92
C LEU A 99 3.29 -7.20 10.81
N HIS A 100 3.02 -7.60 9.57
CA HIS A 100 3.59 -7.01 8.36
C HIS A 100 2.59 -5.99 7.79
N VAL A 101 2.89 -4.70 8.00
CA VAL A 101 2.02 -3.60 7.62
C VAL A 101 2.38 -3.09 6.22
N PHE A 102 1.46 -3.26 5.27
CA PHE A 102 1.53 -2.75 3.90
C PHE A 102 0.49 -1.65 3.72
N LEU A 103 0.93 -0.50 3.23
CA LEU A 103 0.11 0.66 2.96
C LEU A 103 0.02 0.87 1.45
N PHE A 104 -1.17 1.21 0.96
CA PHE A 104 -1.44 1.46 -0.46
C PHE A 104 -2.16 2.78 -0.63
N GLY A 105 -1.74 3.59 -1.60
CA GLY A 105 -2.29 4.92 -1.81
C GLY A 105 -1.83 5.51 -3.13
N GLY A 106 -2.48 6.60 -3.55
CA GLY A 106 -2.10 7.35 -4.74
C GLY A 106 -1.10 8.43 -4.40
N ASP A 107 -0.51 9.02 -5.44
CA ASP A 107 0.25 10.27 -5.37
C ASP A 107 -0.49 11.37 -4.60
N GLY A 108 -1.76 11.58 -4.90
CA GLY A 108 -2.61 12.52 -4.22
C GLY A 108 -2.86 12.20 -2.74
N ASP A 109 -3.17 10.93 -2.45
CA ASP A 109 -3.41 10.47 -1.08
C ASP A 109 -2.15 10.61 -0.19
N GLY A 110 -0.99 10.25 -0.73
CA GLY A 110 0.28 10.23 0.00
C GLY A 110 1.04 11.56 0.03
N PHE A 111 1.04 12.32 -1.07
CA PHE A 111 1.86 13.55 -1.21
C PHE A 111 1.06 14.86 -1.14
N SER A 112 -0.28 14.81 -1.26
CA SER A 112 -1.13 15.99 -1.03
C SER A 112 -1.63 16.01 0.41
N ILE A 113 -2.89 15.64 0.63
CA ILE A 113 -3.55 15.71 1.95
C ILE A 113 -2.90 14.81 3.00
N GLY A 114 -2.18 13.75 2.60
CA GLY A 114 -1.40 12.88 3.48
C GLY A 114 0.06 13.29 3.69
N GLY A 115 0.55 14.30 2.98
CA GLY A 115 1.98 14.62 2.87
C GLY A 115 2.69 14.82 4.21
N ASN A 116 2.09 15.57 5.13
CA ASN A 116 2.69 15.82 6.45
C ASN A 116 2.78 14.55 7.31
N HIS A 117 1.79 13.66 7.19
CA HIS A 117 1.84 12.38 7.89
C HIS A 117 2.93 11.48 7.34
N LEU A 118 3.12 11.47 6.02
CA LEU A 118 4.20 10.74 5.36
C LEU A 118 5.58 11.22 5.82
N ASP A 119 5.77 12.54 5.90
CA ASP A 119 7.03 13.13 6.38
C ASP A 119 7.36 12.67 7.81
N HIS A 120 6.37 12.67 8.70
CA HIS A 120 6.56 12.21 10.08
C HIS A 120 6.65 10.69 10.21
N GLY A 121 5.99 9.92 9.35
CA GLY A 121 6.14 8.46 9.29
C GLY A 121 7.57 8.07 8.91
N ALA A 122 8.12 8.72 7.90
CA ALA A 122 9.50 8.56 7.46
C ALA A 122 10.50 9.01 8.55
N ARG A 123 10.36 10.23 9.09
CA ARG A 123 11.24 10.77 10.13
C ARG A 123 11.31 9.90 11.38
N LYS A 124 10.18 9.28 11.77
CA LYS A 124 10.10 8.38 12.92
C LYS A 124 10.53 6.94 12.60
N ASN A 125 10.89 6.65 11.34
CA ASN A 125 11.27 5.33 10.85
C ASN A 125 10.27 4.24 11.25
N ILE A 126 8.97 4.51 11.10
CA ILE A 126 7.94 3.55 11.47
C ILE A 126 8.02 2.32 10.55
N ARG A 127 8.02 1.12 11.15
CA ARG A 127 8.14 -0.15 10.42
C ARG A 127 6.87 -0.46 9.61
N MET A 128 6.79 0.07 8.39
CA MET A 128 5.74 -0.21 7.42
C MET A 128 6.31 -0.14 5.99
N THR A 129 5.64 -0.78 5.03
CA THR A 129 5.94 -0.59 3.60
C THR A 129 4.81 0.22 2.97
N TYR A 130 5.11 1.37 2.36
CA TYR A 130 4.10 2.17 1.65
C TYR A 130 4.33 2.11 0.13
N VAL A 131 3.40 1.48 -0.57
CA VAL A 131 3.34 1.43 -2.02
C VAL A 131 2.47 2.56 -2.52
N ILE A 132 3.13 3.62 -3.02
CA ILE A 132 2.46 4.77 -3.63
C ILE A 132 2.35 4.54 -5.13
N MET A 133 1.13 4.39 -5.62
CA MET A 133 0.79 4.21 -7.03
C MET A 133 0.66 5.59 -7.69
N ASP A 134 1.79 6.12 -8.16
CA ASP A 134 1.89 7.44 -8.77
C ASP A 134 1.48 7.40 -10.25
N ASN A 135 0.31 7.96 -10.54
CA ASN A 135 -0.26 8.04 -11.89
C ASN A 135 -0.47 9.50 -12.35
N PHE A 136 0.12 10.47 -11.62
CA PHE A 136 0.09 11.90 -11.91
C PHE A 136 -1.29 12.55 -11.86
N VAL A 137 -2.31 11.90 -11.26
CA VAL A 137 -3.69 12.38 -11.35
C VAL A 137 -4.58 11.87 -10.23
N TYR A 138 -5.51 12.72 -9.76
CA TYR A 138 -6.64 12.21 -9.00
C TYR A 138 -7.63 11.47 -9.92
N GLY A 139 -7.39 10.18 -10.12
CA GLY A 139 -8.16 9.33 -11.03
C GLY A 139 -9.61 9.14 -10.57
N LEU A 140 -9.82 8.78 -9.31
CA LEU A 140 -11.15 8.43 -8.77
C LEU A 140 -12.13 9.61 -8.81
N THR A 141 -11.62 10.83 -8.60
CA THR A 141 -12.41 12.06 -8.65
C THR A 141 -12.54 12.62 -10.06
N LYS A 142 -12.13 11.86 -11.08
CA LYS A 142 -12.32 12.14 -12.52
C LYS A 142 -11.35 13.18 -13.10
N LYS A 143 -10.05 13.01 -12.86
CA LYS A 143 -8.93 13.67 -13.58
C LYS A 143 -8.64 15.12 -13.16
N GLN A 144 -8.32 15.33 -11.88
CA GLN A 144 -7.76 16.59 -11.38
C GLN A 144 -6.23 16.47 -11.24
N THR A 145 -5.54 17.60 -11.33
CA THR A 145 -4.09 17.69 -11.14
C THR A 145 -3.70 17.19 -9.75
N SER A 146 -2.66 16.38 -9.67
CA SER A 146 -2.07 15.88 -8.43
C SER A 146 -0.73 16.59 -8.15
N PRO A 147 -0.13 16.42 -6.96
CA PRO A 147 1.19 17.00 -6.66
C PRO A 147 2.33 16.48 -7.54
N THR A 148 2.15 15.36 -8.24
CA THR A 148 3.16 14.77 -9.13
C THR A 148 2.83 14.99 -10.61
N SER A 149 1.73 15.67 -10.94
CA SER A 149 1.41 16.07 -12.32
C SER A 149 2.55 16.88 -12.96
N PRO A 150 3.08 16.45 -14.12
CA PRO A 150 4.09 17.24 -14.83
C PRO A 150 3.57 18.62 -15.24
N ILE A 151 4.48 19.59 -15.38
CA ILE A 151 4.15 20.90 -15.95
C ILE A 151 3.53 20.71 -17.34
N GLY A 152 2.45 21.45 -17.60
CA GLY A 152 1.67 21.36 -18.82
C GLY A 152 0.65 20.22 -18.83
N TYR A 153 0.56 19.39 -17.79
CA TYR A 153 -0.43 18.33 -17.69
C TYR A 153 -1.85 18.91 -17.65
N LYS A 154 -2.64 18.67 -18.70
CA LYS A 154 -4.01 19.16 -18.81
C LYS A 154 -4.99 18.26 -18.03
N SER A 155 -5.68 18.86 -17.08
CA SER A 155 -6.66 18.20 -16.22
C SER A 155 -7.99 18.98 -16.21
N LYS A 156 -8.97 18.53 -15.41
CA LYS A 156 -10.23 19.28 -15.25
C LYS A 156 -10.08 20.57 -14.45
N THR A 157 -9.11 20.63 -13.53
CA THR A 157 -8.83 21.82 -12.72
C THR A 157 -7.86 22.75 -13.43
N ASP A 158 -6.99 22.19 -14.29
CA ASP A 158 -5.95 22.91 -15.00
C ASP A 158 -6.10 22.68 -16.52
N PRO A 159 -7.12 23.28 -17.16
CA PRO A 159 -7.42 23.05 -18.57
C PRO A 159 -6.31 23.55 -19.51
N THR A 160 -5.56 24.57 -19.09
CA THR A 160 -4.41 25.11 -19.80
C THR A 160 -3.11 24.36 -19.49
N GLY A 161 -3.15 23.38 -18.57
CA GLY A 161 -1.99 22.63 -18.10
C GLY A 161 -1.51 23.09 -16.73
N ALA A 162 -1.03 22.15 -15.91
CA ALA A 162 -0.48 22.44 -14.59
C ALA A 162 0.74 23.37 -14.69
N ILE A 163 0.81 24.37 -13.81
CA ILE A 163 1.89 25.36 -13.78
C ILE A 163 2.85 25.17 -12.59
N ASP A 164 2.39 24.49 -11.54
CA ASP A 164 3.17 24.25 -10.35
C ASP A 164 4.25 23.20 -10.59
N GLN A 165 5.40 23.37 -9.92
CA GLN A 165 6.48 22.40 -9.98
C GLN A 165 6.05 21.10 -9.28
N PRO A 166 6.15 19.94 -9.96
CA PRO A 166 5.76 18.68 -9.35
C PRO A 166 6.68 18.33 -8.17
N VAL A 167 6.07 17.80 -7.12
CA VAL A 167 6.79 17.12 -6.05
C VAL A 167 7.60 15.99 -6.67
N ASN A 168 8.87 15.88 -6.30
CA ASN A 168 9.67 14.70 -6.60
C ASN A 168 9.57 13.73 -5.40
N PRO A 169 8.84 12.60 -5.53
CA PRO A 169 8.62 11.67 -4.42
C PRO A 169 9.89 11.20 -3.73
N ILE A 170 10.93 10.91 -4.51
CA ILE A 170 12.17 10.32 -4.01
C ILE A 170 12.97 11.37 -3.24
N LYS A 171 13.09 12.60 -3.78
CA LYS A 171 13.75 13.69 -3.05
C LYS A 171 13.01 14.02 -1.75
N LYS A 172 11.68 14.05 -1.77
CA LYS A 172 10.85 14.32 -0.59
C LYS A 172 11.07 13.25 0.49
N LEU A 173 10.98 11.96 0.12
CA LEU A 173 11.17 10.85 1.06
C LEU A 173 12.59 10.78 1.63
N LEU A 174 13.60 11.06 0.80
CA LEU A 174 14.98 11.16 1.24
C LEU A 174 15.16 12.28 2.26
N ALA A 175 14.64 13.47 1.97
CA ALA A 175 14.69 14.61 2.88
C ALA A 175 13.91 14.38 4.18
N ALA A 176 12.81 13.61 4.12
CA ALA A 176 12.02 13.24 5.29
C ALA A 176 12.68 12.17 6.18
N GLY A 177 13.76 11.52 5.71
CA GLY A 177 14.51 10.52 6.48
C GLY A 177 14.03 9.08 6.30
N ALA A 178 13.36 8.75 5.19
CA ALA A 178 13.00 7.36 4.89
C ALA A 178 14.25 6.49 4.73
N THR A 179 14.27 5.33 5.40
CA THR A 179 15.44 4.44 5.48
C THR A 179 15.52 3.41 4.35
N PHE A 180 14.43 3.24 3.60
CA PHE A 180 14.39 2.47 2.37
C PHE A 180 13.52 3.21 1.35
N ILE A 181 14.04 3.40 0.14
CA ILE A 181 13.35 4.08 -0.95
C ILE A 181 13.64 3.34 -2.24
N ALA A 182 12.59 2.98 -2.98
CA ALA A 182 12.69 2.36 -4.29
C ALA A 182 11.66 2.98 -5.26
N ARG A 183 11.95 2.89 -6.56
CA ARG A 183 11.03 3.29 -7.63
C ARG A 183 11.06 2.24 -8.72
N THR A 184 9.88 1.91 -9.25
CA THR A 184 9.72 0.99 -10.38
C THR A 184 8.60 1.50 -11.29
N HIS A 185 8.32 0.77 -12.37
CA HIS A 185 7.24 1.09 -13.30
C HIS A 185 6.26 -0.09 -13.38
N ALA A 186 4.97 0.19 -13.56
CA ALA A 186 3.91 -0.83 -13.59
C ALA A 186 4.12 -1.89 -14.69
N THR A 187 4.79 -1.54 -15.80
CA THR A 187 5.10 -2.50 -16.87
C THR A 187 6.36 -3.33 -16.63
N GLN A 188 7.15 -3.00 -15.59
CA GLN A 188 8.42 -3.67 -15.27
C GLN A 188 8.23 -4.65 -14.10
N ILE A 189 7.38 -5.66 -14.30
CA ILE A 189 6.95 -6.59 -13.25
C ILE A 189 8.13 -7.27 -12.54
N ASN A 190 9.13 -7.73 -13.30
CA ASN A 190 10.29 -8.41 -12.69
C ASN A 190 11.16 -7.49 -11.84
N HIS A 191 11.18 -6.19 -12.13
CA HIS A 191 11.89 -5.20 -11.31
C HIS A 191 11.09 -4.80 -10.05
N MET A 192 9.77 -5.01 -10.06
CA MET A 192 8.89 -4.69 -8.94
C MET A 192 8.89 -5.75 -7.82
N ILE A 193 9.23 -7.01 -8.13
CA ILE A 193 9.08 -8.19 -7.25
C ILE A 193 10.42 -8.62 -6.65
#